data_AF-A0A2S5B3L8-F1
#
_entry.id   AF-A0A2S5B3L8-F1
#
_cell.length_a   1.000
_cell.length_b   1.000
_cell.length_c   1.000
_cell.angle_alpha   90.00
_cell.angle_beta   90.00
_cell.angle_gamma   90.00
#
_symmetry.space_group_name_H-M   'P 1'
#
loop_
_entity.id
_entity.type
_entity.pdbx_description
1 polymer ?
#
loop_
_entity_poly.entity_id
_entity_poly.type
_entity_poly.pdbx_seq_one_letter_code
_entity_poly.pdbx_strand_id
1 'polypeptide(L)'
;MLYGQPSQRLARLRTIRRASAESAFPAPIRQRHFSSTRPSANLQERTYYYDVDVHGQLLLSAAKHRNVATAYRDVRFLDTFYMRMRRNDGIDSEEAQAARRLGYEYVSECMGEMNYVRPDRNG
;
A
#
# COMPACT_ATOMS: atom_id res chain seq x y z
N MET A 1 48.11 -69.41 3.26
CA MET A 1 48.18 -68.31 2.27
C MET A 1 46.77 -67.75 2.12
N LEU A 2 46.46 -66.47 2.05
CA LEU A 2 47.08 -65.19 2.45
C LEU A 2 45.92 -64.18 2.29
N TYR A 3 45.80 -63.22 3.20
CA TYR A 3 44.90 -62.08 3.09
C TYR A 3 45.09 -61.31 1.76
N GLY A 4 44.01 -60.73 1.22
CA GLY A 4 44.08 -59.88 0.04
C GLY A 4 42.94 -58.85 -0.04
N GLN A 5 43.07 -57.76 0.71
CA GLN A 5 42.74 -56.40 0.24
C GLN A 5 44.05 -55.84 -0.39
N PRO A 6 44.11 -54.74 -1.20
CA PRO A 6 43.19 -53.60 -1.25
C PRO A 6 43.03 -52.87 -2.63
N SER A 7 42.16 -51.85 -2.64
CA SER A 7 42.21 -50.51 -3.26
C SER A 7 43.06 -50.22 -4.53
N GLN A 8 42.48 -49.50 -5.53
CA GLN A 8 42.69 -48.06 -5.78
C GLN A 8 42.19 -47.55 -7.18
N ARG A 9 41.47 -46.42 -7.12
CA ARG A 9 41.60 -45.18 -7.94
C ARG A 9 41.15 -45.08 -9.43
N LEU A 10 40.35 -44.01 -9.62
CA LEU A 10 40.38 -42.94 -10.64
C LEU A 10 39.87 -43.23 -12.07
N ALA A 11 38.80 -42.53 -12.49
CA ALA A 11 38.93 -41.33 -13.33
C ALA A 11 37.61 -40.55 -13.47
N ARG A 12 37.78 -39.23 -13.57
CA ARG A 12 36.78 -38.17 -13.80
C ARG A 12 36.03 -38.37 -15.10
N LEU A 13 34.81 -37.82 -15.19
CA LEU A 13 34.39 -36.98 -16.33
C LEU A 13 33.25 -36.05 -15.89
N ARG A 14 33.48 -34.75 -16.08
CA ARG A 14 32.47 -33.69 -15.97
C ARG A 14 31.53 -33.79 -17.15
N THR A 15 30.23 -33.64 -16.96
CA THR A 15 29.36 -33.02 -17.97
C THR A 15 28.17 -32.37 -17.28
N ILE A 16 28.14 -31.03 -17.35
CA ILE A 16 27.01 -30.18 -17.03
C ILE A 16 26.06 -30.24 -18.24
N ARG A 17 24.79 -30.61 -18.05
CA ARG A 17 23.71 -30.24 -18.97
C ARG A 17 22.41 -29.95 -18.20
N ARG A 18 22.17 -28.64 -18.06
CA ARG A 18 20.89 -27.92 -18.15
C ARG A 18 19.65 -28.68 -17.64
N ALA A 19 19.23 -28.33 -16.42
CA ALA A 19 17.86 -28.57 -15.98
C ALA A 19 16.90 -27.80 -16.89
N SER A 20 16.02 -28.53 -17.55
CA SER A 20 14.92 -28.01 -18.35
C SER A 20 13.92 -27.28 -17.45
N ALA A 21 13.40 -26.18 -17.98
CA ALA A 21 12.48 -25.27 -17.32
C ALA A 21 11.26 -25.99 -16.73
N GLU A 22 11.17 -26.00 -15.41
CA GLU A 22 9.90 -26.17 -14.72
C GLU A 22 9.05 -24.92 -14.99
N SER A 23 7.89 -25.14 -15.60
CA SER A 23 6.87 -24.11 -15.78
C SER A 23 6.36 -23.68 -14.40
N ALA A 24 6.97 -22.64 -13.84
CA ALA A 24 6.48 -21.97 -12.66
C ALA A 24 5.18 -21.24 -13.04
N PHE A 25 4.04 -21.88 -12.78
CA PHE A 25 2.76 -21.17 -12.74
C PHE A 25 2.88 -20.04 -11.71
N PRO A 26 2.57 -18.78 -12.04
CA PRO A 26 2.59 -17.71 -11.06
C PRO A 26 1.54 -18.03 -10.00
N ALA A 27 1.97 -18.07 -8.73
CA ALA A 27 1.07 -18.24 -7.61
C ALA A 27 -0.05 -17.18 -7.70
N PRO A 28 -1.32 -17.55 -7.44
CA PRO A 28 -2.40 -16.59 -7.51
C PRO A 28 -2.12 -15.46 -6.53
N ILE A 29 -2.09 -14.23 -7.05
CA ILE A 29 -2.02 -13.00 -6.26
C ILE A 29 -3.17 -13.09 -5.26
N ARG A 30 -2.82 -13.24 -3.99
CA ARG A 30 -3.80 -13.33 -2.90
C ARG A 30 -4.49 -11.97 -2.81
N GLN A 31 -5.58 -11.80 -3.55
CA GLN A 31 -6.50 -10.68 -3.40
C GLN A 31 -6.95 -10.69 -1.95
N ARG A 32 -6.34 -9.83 -1.12
CA ARG A 32 -6.92 -9.46 0.15
C ARG A 32 -8.17 -8.68 -0.22
N HIS A 33 -9.29 -9.38 -0.29
CA HIS A 33 -10.60 -8.78 -0.35
C HIS A 33 -10.74 -7.95 0.93
N PHE A 34 -10.73 -6.63 0.78
CA PHE A 34 -11.14 -5.76 1.86
C PHE A 34 -12.66 -5.88 1.91
N SER A 35 -13.16 -6.71 2.83
CA SER A 35 -14.59 -6.89 3.03
C SER A 35 -15.20 -5.55 3.42
N SER A 36 -15.98 -4.95 2.52
CA SER A 36 -16.83 -3.79 2.83
C SER A 36 -18.09 -4.32 3.53
N THR A 37 -17.95 -4.75 4.78
CA THR A 37 -19.09 -4.91 5.67
C THR A 37 -19.36 -3.55 6.29
N ARG A 38 -20.38 -2.82 5.81
CA ARG A 38 -20.91 -1.63 6.50
C ARG A 38 -21.49 -2.07 7.86
N PRO A 39 -20.87 -1.74 9.00
CA PRO A 39 -21.48 -2.02 10.28
C PRO A 39 -22.48 -0.90 10.58
N SER A 40 -23.76 -1.29 10.72
CA SER A 40 -24.83 -0.63 11.47
C SER A 40 -24.60 0.84 11.91
N ALA A 41 -25.24 1.78 11.19
CA ALA A 41 -25.87 3.07 11.55
C ALA A 41 -25.44 3.91 12.79
N ASN A 42 -24.35 3.63 13.50
CA ASN A 42 -23.97 4.36 14.71
C ASN A 42 -22.45 4.32 15.02
N LEU A 43 -21.62 4.04 14.01
CA LEU A 43 -20.19 4.26 14.11
C LEU A 43 -19.89 5.61 13.48
N GLN A 44 -19.42 6.57 14.28
CA GLN A 44 -18.86 7.82 13.75
C GLN A 44 -17.88 7.47 12.63
N GLU A 45 -18.16 7.93 11.42
CA GLU A 45 -17.27 7.74 10.28
C GLU A 45 -15.91 8.34 10.62
N ARG A 46 -14.85 7.53 10.52
CA ARG A 46 -13.51 7.98 10.90
C ARG A 46 -13.09 9.09 9.95
N THR A 47 -12.53 10.15 10.53
CA THR A 47 -12.08 11.32 9.78
C THR A 47 -10.57 11.46 9.88
N TYR A 48 -9.92 11.63 8.73
CA TYR A 48 -8.48 11.86 8.63
C TYR A 48 -8.19 13.13 7.82
N TYR A 49 -7.03 13.73 8.09
CA TYR A 49 -6.57 14.96 7.46
C TYR A 49 -5.19 14.73 6.85
N TYR A 50 -5.06 15.02 5.56
CA TYR A 50 -3.85 14.78 4.79
C TYR A 50 -3.33 16.04 4.10
N ASP A 51 -2.00 16.13 4.06
CA ASP A 51 -1.26 17.04 3.18
C ASP A 51 -0.73 16.23 1.99
N VAL A 52 -0.83 16.80 0.78
CA VAL A 52 -0.22 16.23 -0.45
C VAL A 52 0.95 17.11 -0.86
N ASP A 53 2.14 16.54 -0.95
CA ASP A 53 3.34 17.27 -1.37
C ASP A 53 3.42 17.46 -2.90
N VAL A 54 4.45 18.18 -3.36
CA VAL A 54 4.70 18.47 -4.80
C VAL A 54 4.98 17.23 -5.63
N HIS A 55 5.33 16.10 -5.00
CA HIS A 55 5.54 14.81 -5.65
C HIS A 55 4.29 13.93 -5.64
N GLY A 56 3.18 14.41 -5.06
CA GLY A 56 1.94 13.67 -4.91
C GLY A 56 1.95 12.65 -3.76
N GLN A 57 2.89 12.76 -2.81
CA GLN A 57 2.92 11.89 -1.65
C GLN A 57 1.86 12.30 -0.64
N LEU A 58 1.12 11.32 -0.12
CA LEU A 58 0.06 11.54 0.85
C LEU A 58 0.59 11.39 2.29
N LEU A 59 0.57 12.47 3.06
CA LEU A 59 1.09 12.53 4.42
C LEU A 59 -0.01 12.90 5.40
N LEU A 60 -0.08 12.23 6.55
CA LEU A 60 -1.05 12.58 7.59
C LEU A 60 -0.66 13.91 8.24
N SER A 61 -1.57 14.88 8.28
CA SER A 61 -1.27 16.23 8.78
C SER A 61 -0.91 16.27 10.27
N ALA A 62 -1.40 15.31 11.06
CA ALA A 62 -1.08 15.17 12.48
C ALA A 62 0.27 14.45 12.74
N ALA A 63 0.94 13.93 11.70
CA ALA A 63 2.19 13.21 11.88
C ALA A 63 3.32 14.18 12.28
N LYS A 64 4.03 13.85 13.37
CA LYS A 64 5.19 14.64 13.85
C LYS A 64 6.31 14.73 12.80
N HIS A 65 6.52 13.66 12.03
CA HIS A 65 7.51 13.60 10.98
C HIS A 65 6.81 13.35 9.64
N ARG A 66 6.93 14.32 8.73
CA ARG A 66 6.35 14.30 7.38
C ARG A 66 7.48 14.18 6.38
N ASN A 67 7.76 12.96 5.93
CA ASN A 67 8.81 12.68 4.94
C ASN A 67 8.40 11.48 4.07
N VAL A 68 9.23 11.17 3.08
CA VAL A 68 8.98 10.04 2.17
C VAL A 68 8.77 8.74 2.95
N ALA A 69 9.56 8.47 4.00
CA ALA A 69 9.43 7.27 4.82
C ALA A 69 8.06 7.14 5.52
N THR A 70 7.44 8.26 5.91
CA THR A 70 6.15 8.29 6.61
C THR A 70 4.93 8.50 5.71
N ALA A 71 5.12 8.75 4.41
CA ALA A 71 4.03 8.83 3.45
C ALA A 71 3.31 7.49 3.26
N TYR A 72 2.00 7.55 2.97
CA TYR A 72 1.22 6.38 2.57
C TYR A 72 1.72 5.83 1.23
N ARG A 73 1.80 4.50 1.12
CA ARG A 73 2.35 3.80 -0.07
C ARG A 73 1.49 2.64 -0.59
N ASP A 74 0.41 2.30 0.09
CA ASP A 74 -0.43 1.20 -0.38
C ASP A 74 -1.11 1.62 -1.68
N VAL A 75 -0.70 0.99 -2.79
CA VAL A 75 -1.14 1.34 -4.14
C VAL A 75 -2.66 1.22 -4.28
N ARG A 76 -3.27 0.19 -3.70
CA ARG A 76 -4.73 -0.03 -3.82
C ARG A 76 -5.52 1.04 -3.08
N PHE A 77 -5.02 1.43 -1.90
CA PHE A 77 -5.57 2.55 -1.16
C PHE A 77 -5.41 3.85 -1.95
N LEU A 78 -4.20 4.16 -2.43
CA LEU A 78 -3.92 5.41 -3.16
C LEU A 78 -4.74 5.52 -4.45
N ASP A 79 -4.86 4.44 -5.23
CA ASP A 79 -5.71 4.40 -6.41
C ASP A 79 -7.16 4.74 -6.05
N THR A 80 -7.69 4.09 -5.01
CA THR A 80 -9.07 4.34 -4.54
C THR A 80 -9.22 5.77 -4.03
N PHE A 81 -8.25 6.28 -3.29
CA PHE A 81 -8.23 7.59 -2.68
C PHE A 81 -8.25 8.69 -3.73
N TYR A 82 -7.34 8.65 -4.70
CA TYR A 82 -7.27 9.66 -5.75
C TYR A 82 -8.41 9.54 -6.75
N MET A 83 -8.87 8.32 -7.07
CA MET A 83 -10.02 8.13 -7.96
C MET A 83 -11.32 8.70 -7.38
N ARG A 84 -11.49 8.66 -6.05
CA ARG A 84 -12.69 9.16 -5.36
C ARG A 84 -12.53 10.58 -4.82
N MET A 85 -11.39 11.22 -5.07
CA MET A 85 -11.13 12.58 -4.64
C MET A 85 -12.07 13.55 -5.37
N ARG A 86 -12.73 14.40 -4.59
CA ARG A 86 -13.61 15.46 -5.07
C ARG A 86 -13.33 16.75 -4.33
N ARG A 87 -13.89 17.86 -4.83
CA ARG A 87 -13.91 19.11 -4.07
C ARG A 87 -14.75 18.93 -2.80
N ASN A 88 -14.24 19.47 -1.70
CA ASN A 88 -14.98 19.59 -0.46
C ASN A 88 -15.80 20.87 -0.51
N ASP A 89 -17.06 20.79 -0.95
CA ASP A 89 -17.93 21.98 -1.06
C ASP A 89 -18.45 22.49 0.29
N GLY A 90 -18.20 21.76 1.38
CA GLY A 90 -18.59 22.15 2.75
C GLY A 90 -20.10 22.07 3.02
N ILE A 91 -20.86 21.43 2.13
CA ILE A 91 -22.32 21.28 2.23
C ILE A 91 -22.70 20.01 3.00
N ASP A 92 -21.82 19.00 2.99
CA ASP A 92 -22.12 17.65 3.46
C ASP A 92 -22.23 17.55 5.00
N SER A 93 -21.43 18.31 5.75
CA SER A 93 -21.45 18.33 7.22
C SER A 93 -20.75 19.55 7.83
N GLU A 94 -20.93 19.76 9.15
CA GLU A 94 -20.20 20.79 9.89
C GLU A 94 -18.68 20.55 9.88
N GLU A 95 -18.24 19.29 9.95
CA GLU A 95 -16.84 18.89 9.82
C GLU A 95 -16.31 19.23 8.43
N ALA A 96 -17.08 19.00 7.37
CA ALA A 96 -16.68 19.35 6.00
C ALA A 96 -16.47 20.87 5.87
N GLN A 97 -17.37 21.67 6.44
CA GLN A 97 -17.26 23.12 6.47
C GLN A 97 -16.06 23.58 7.32
N ALA A 98 -15.81 22.95 8.47
CA ALA A 98 -14.65 23.23 9.32
C ALA A 98 -13.32 22.89 8.61
N ALA A 99 -13.24 21.72 7.98
CA ALA A 99 -12.08 21.28 7.20
C ALA A 99 -11.79 22.25 6.06
N ARG A 100 -12.82 22.71 5.34
CA ARG A 100 -12.67 23.70 4.28
C ARG A 100 -12.10 25.03 4.81
N ARG A 101 -12.58 25.51 5.97
CA ARG A 101 -12.03 26.72 6.63
C ARG A 101 -10.55 26.57 7.03
N LEU A 102 -10.08 25.34 7.24
CA LEU A 102 -8.66 25.04 7.53
C LEU A 102 -7.80 24.83 6.27
N GLY A 103 -8.40 24.98 5.08
CA GLY A 103 -7.75 24.84 3.77
C GLY A 103 -7.82 23.44 3.17
N TYR A 104 -8.60 22.52 3.75
CA TYR A 104 -8.84 21.20 3.14
C TYR A 104 -9.95 21.30 2.10
N GLU A 105 -9.55 21.74 0.91
CA GLU A 105 -10.43 22.01 -0.23
C GLU A 105 -10.88 20.74 -0.97
N TYR A 106 -10.30 19.59 -0.64
CA TYR A 106 -10.62 18.30 -1.25
C TYR A 106 -11.00 17.28 -0.19
N VAL A 107 -11.79 16.28 -0.60
CA VAL A 107 -12.18 15.16 0.23
C VAL A 107 -12.20 13.88 -0.59
N SER A 108 -11.79 12.78 0.02
CA SER A 108 -11.95 11.42 -0.52
C SER A 108 -12.71 10.57 0.50
N GLU A 109 -13.86 10.06 0.09
CA GLU A 109 -14.62 9.08 0.86
C GLU A 109 -14.21 7.68 0.40
N CYS A 110 -13.45 6.98 1.24
CA CYS A 110 -12.97 5.64 0.93
C CYS A 110 -13.08 4.73 2.14
N MET A 111 -13.55 3.50 1.90
CA MET A 111 -13.66 2.45 2.93
C MET A 111 -14.46 2.82 4.18
N GLY A 112 -15.41 3.75 4.09
CA GLY A 112 -16.20 4.24 5.23
C GLY A 112 -15.46 5.29 6.07
N GLU A 113 -14.41 5.89 5.52
CA GLU A 113 -13.63 6.95 6.13
C GLU A 113 -13.70 8.23 5.30
N MET A 114 -13.77 9.37 5.97
CA MET A 114 -13.75 10.71 5.39
C MET A 114 -12.33 11.27 5.45
N ASN A 115 -11.74 11.53 4.29
CA ASN A 115 -10.35 11.96 4.20
C ASN A 115 -10.27 13.35 3.61
N TYR A 116 -10.01 14.35 4.44
CA TYR A 116 -9.86 15.74 4.02
C TYR A 116 -8.44 16.02 3.57
N VAL A 117 -8.29 16.71 2.45
CA VAL A 117 -7.01 16.85 1.75
C VAL A 117 -6.73 18.30 1.37
N ARG A 118 -5.47 18.71 1.55
CA ARG A 118 -4.95 19.99 1.08
C ARG A 118 -3.54 19.84 0.49
N PRO A 119 -3.09 20.77 -0.37
CA PRO A 119 -1.67 20.86 -0.74
C PRO A 119 -0.79 21.14 0.49
N ASP A 120 0.40 20.55 0.54
CA ASP A 120 1.38 20.90 1.58
C ASP A 120 1.81 22.35 1.43
N ARG A 121 1.89 23.06 2.56
CA ARG A 121 2.17 24.51 2.58
C ARG A 121 3.64 24.84 2.31
N ASN A 122 4.51 23.84 2.38
CA ASN A 122 5.97 24.02 2.33
C ASN A 122 6.57 23.55 0.99
N GLY A 123 5.73 23.38 -0.04
CA GLY A 123 6.14 22.90 -1.38
C GLY A 123 7.34 23.65 -1.95
#